data_AF-A0A839YJQ3-F1
#
_entry.id   AF-A0A839YJQ3-F1
#
_cell.length_a   1.000
_cell.length_b   1.000
_cell.length_c   1.000
_cell.angle_alpha   90.00
_cell.angle_beta   90.00
_cell.angle_gamma   90.00
#
_symmetry.space_group_name_H-M   'P 1'
#
loop_
_entity.id
_entity.type
_entity.pdbx_description
1 polymer ?
#
loop_
_entity_poly.entity_id
_entity_poly.type
_entity_poly.pdbx_seq_one_letter_code
_entity_poly.pdbx_strand_id
1 'polypeptide(L)'
;MIVALALWLQASPLAPPIDWSALQQVPLLHRWEPGDQITAFVRDEVRAGRCGTPDTKRITVDLVVYLGSEGQVRRIVPRAIDCPTVEQYASGLTLRALRGNVADVPAAGWYRSSITFDWP
;
A
#
# COMPACT_ATOMS: atom_id res chain seq x y z
N MET A 1 46.31 -14.43 12.71
CA MET A 1 45.28 -13.49 13.21
C MET A 1 44.15 -13.48 12.19
N ILE A 2 43.06 -14.20 12.47
CA ILE A 2 41.90 -14.29 11.57
C ILE A 2 40.83 -13.37 12.15
N VAL A 3 40.56 -12.26 11.47
CA VAL A 3 39.44 -11.36 11.81
C VAL A 3 38.19 -11.96 11.17
N ALA A 4 37.34 -12.56 12.00
CA ALA A 4 36.04 -13.06 11.57
C ALA A 4 35.07 -11.88 11.39
N LEU A 5 34.73 -11.56 10.13
CA LEU A 5 33.59 -10.71 9.80
C LEU A 5 32.30 -11.51 10.07
N ALA A 6 31.71 -11.33 11.24
CA ALA A 6 30.33 -11.72 11.48
C ALA A 6 29.41 -10.57 11.02
N LEU A 7 29.00 -10.60 9.75
CA LEU A 7 27.89 -9.79 9.26
C LEU A 7 26.60 -10.38 9.86
N TRP A 8 26.14 -9.80 10.96
CA TRP A 8 24.82 -10.06 11.49
C TRP A 8 23.80 -9.54 10.47
N LEU A 9 23.10 -10.45 9.79
CA LEU A 9 21.86 -10.14 9.06
C LEU A 9 20.83 -9.69 10.10
N GLN A 10 20.75 -8.40 10.36
CA GLN A 10 19.62 -7.81 11.07
C GLN A 10 18.43 -7.79 10.09
N ALA A 11 17.63 -8.87 10.08
CA ALA A 11 16.35 -8.86 9.40
C ALA A 11 15.52 -7.71 9.99
N SER A 12 15.28 -6.67 9.19
CA SER A 12 14.49 -5.53 9.65
C SER A 12 13.09 -6.03 9.99
N PRO A 13 12.56 -5.77 11.19
CA PRO A 13 11.20 -6.18 11.59
C PRO A 13 10.09 -5.50 10.76
N LEU A 14 10.47 -4.72 9.76
CA LEU A 14 9.61 -3.97 8.86
C LEU A 14 9.43 -4.67 7.50
N ALA A 15 9.79 -5.94 7.33
CA ALA A 15 9.33 -6.68 6.16
C ALA A 15 7.83 -7.00 6.32
N PRO A 16 6.99 -6.81 5.28
CA PRO A 16 5.60 -7.23 5.34
C PRO A 16 5.52 -8.77 5.37
N PRO A 17 4.50 -9.35 6.01
CA PRO A 17 4.23 -10.77 5.91
C PRO A 17 3.92 -11.15 4.45
N ILE A 18 4.11 -12.42 4.11
CA ILE A 18 3.83 -12.92 2.75
C ILE A 18 2.31 -13.03 2.53
N ASP A 19 1.61 -13.58 3.51
CA ASP A 19 0.15 -13.68 3.51
C ASP A 19 -0.47 -12.47 4.19
N TRP A 20 -1.36 -11.78 3.48
CA TRP A 20 -2.06 -10.58 3.95
C TRP A 20 -3.50 -10.86 4.35
N SER A 21 -4.01 -12.06 4.09
CA SER A 21 -5.41 -12.41 4.31
C SER A 21 -5.82 -12.34 5.79
N ALA A 22 -4.88 -12.67 6.69
CA ALA A 22 -5.05 -12.61 8.13
C ALA A 22 -4.84 -11.21 8.75
N LEU A 23 -4.41 -10.22 7.97
CA LEU A 23 -4.19 -8.87 8.48
C LEU A 23 -5.51 -8.14 8.72
N GLN A 24 -5.57 -7.38 9.81
CA GLN A 24 -6.68 -6.49 10.08
C GLN A 24 -6.71 -5.35 9.06
N GLN A 25 -7.92 -4.93 8.65
CA GLN A 25 -8.09 -3.73 7.84
C GLN A 25 -7.63 -2.50 8.64
N VAL A 26 -6.98 -1.53 7.99
CA VAL A 26 -6.66 -0.25 8.63
C VAL A 26 -7.96 0.38 9.16
N PRO A 27 -8.05 0.68 10.47
CA PRO A 27 -9.23 1.33 11.04
C PRO A 27 -9.21 2.81 10.64
N LEU A 28 -10.28 3.28 9.98
CA LEU A 28 -10.41 4.65 9.50
C LEU A 28 -11.50 5.40 10.26
N LEU A 29 -11.26 6.67 10.54
CA LEU A 29 -12.29 7.58 11.06
C LEU A 29 -13.31 7.92 9.97
N HIS A 30 -12.83 8.18 8.75
CA HIS A 30 -13.64 8.48 7.58
C HIS A 30 -13.18 7.65 6.39
N ARG A 31 -14.13 7.11 5.64
CA ARG A 31 -13.83 6.44 4.36
C ARG A 31 -13.38 7.49 3.35
N TRP A 32 -12.32 7.16 2.61
CA TRP A 32 -11.84 7.94 1.49
C TRP A 32 -11.92 7.09 0.22
N GLU A 33 -12.40 7.69 -0.87
CA GLU A 33 -12.49 7.03 -2.17
C GLU A 33 -11.85 7.93 -3.26
N PRO A 34 -11.19 7.35 -4.27
CA PRO A 34 -10.65 8.11 -5.39
C PRO A 34 -11.75 8.84 -6.18
N GLY A 35 -11.60 10.15 -6.37
CA GLY A 35 -12.45 10.91 -7.29
C GLY A 35 -11.96 10.80 -8.74
N ASP A 36 -12.76 11.35 -9.67
CA ASP A 36 -12.56 11.21 -11.12
C ASP A 36 -11.15 11.57 -11.62
N GLN A 37 -10.55 12.64 -11.10
CA GLN A 37 -9.22 13.07 -11.52
C GLN A 37 -8.12 12.06 -11.12
N ILE A 38 -8.26 11.46 -9.93
CA ILE A 38 -7.32 10.44 -9.46
C ILE A 38 -7.46 9.18 -10.31
N THR A 39 -8.69 8.78 -10.60
CA THR A 39 -8.98 7.63 -11.45
C THR A 39 -8.53 7.86 -12.90
N ALA A 40 -8.67 9.08 -13.41
CA ALA A 40 -8.24 9.45 -14.77
C ALA A 40 -6.76 9.17 -15.00
N PHE A 41 -5.89 9.47 -14.02
CA PHE A 41 -4.47 9.14 -14.10
C PHE A 41 -4.24 7.65 -14.33
N VAL A 42 -4.87 6.78 -13.52
CA VAL A 42 -4.70 5.32 -13.62
C VAL A 42 -5.21 4.80 -14.96
N ARG A 43 -6.37 5.26 -15.41
CA ARG A 43 -6.91 4.95 -16.73
C ARG A 43 -5.92 5.30 -17.85
N ASP A 44 -5.27 6.46 -17.74
CA ASP A 44 -4.35 6.94 -18.78
C ASP A 44 -3.01 6.18 -18.76
N GLU A 45 -2.55 5.68 -17.60
CA GLU A 45 -1.44 4.72 -17.50
C GLU A 45 -1.76 3.39 -18.21
N VAL A 46 -2.96 2.85 -18.00
CA VAL A 46 -3.43 1.61 -18.64
C VAL A 46 -3.54 1.78 -20.15
N ARG A 47 -4.21 2.84 -20.61
CA ARG A 47 -4.38 3.13 -22.05
C ARG A 47 -3.07 3.34 -22.78
N ALA A 48 -2.05 3.84 -22.09
CA ALA A 48 -0.73 4.01 -22.64
C ALA A 48 0.09 2.69 -22.67
N GLY A 49 -0.48 1.57 -22.24
CA GLY A 49 0.18 0.26 -22.24
C GLY A 49 1.31 0.13 -21.22
N ARG A 50 1.30 0.96 -20.15
CA ARG A 50 2.33 0.92 -19.10
C ARG A 50 2.05 -0.12 -18.01
N CYS A 51 0.83 -0.65 -17.97
CA CYS A 51 0.45 -1.74 -17.08
C CYS A 51 0.42 -3.07 -17.86
N GLY A 52 0.95 -4.14 -17.27
CA GLY A 52 0.78 -5.51 -17.77
C GLY A 52 -0.55 -6.15 -17.38
N THR A 53 -1.38 -5.43 -16.62
CA THR A 53 -2.77 -5.83 -16.36
C THR A 53 -3.60 -5.81 -17.64
N PRO A 54 -4.61 -6.70 -17.80
CA PRO A 54 -5.55 -6.59 -18.90
C PRO A 54 -6.21 -5.22 -18.94
N ASP A 55 -6.59 -4.76 -20.14
CA ASP A 55 -7.41 -3.55 -20.30
C ASP A 55 -8.77 -3.78 -19.64
N THR A 56 -8.89 -3.30 -18.41
CA THR A 56 -10.07 -3.40 -17.57
C THR A 56 -10.44 -1.99 -17.14
N LYS A 57 -11.74 -1.75 -16.96
CA LYS A 57 -12.23 -0.45 -16.48
C LYS A 57 -12.07 -0.24 -14.98
N ARG A 58 -11.48 -1.22 -14.29
CA ARG A 58 -11.37 -1.26 -12.84
C ARG A 58 -10.05 -1.90 -12.42
N ILE A 59 -9.27 -1.17 -11.63
CA ILE A 59 -8.03 -1.67 -11.01
C ILE A 59 -8.14 -1.53 -9.50
N THR A 60 -7.89 -2.63 -8.79
CA THR A 60 -7.73 -2.62 -7.33
C THR A 60 -6.27 -2.83 -6.99
N VAL A 61 -5.70 -1.94 -6.18
CA VAL A 61 -4.38 -2.10 -5.59
C VAL A 61 -4.56 -2.45 -4.12
N ASP A 62 -4.16 -3.66 -3.76
CA ASP A 62 -4.06 -4.06 -2.35
C ASP A 62 -2.73 -3.55 -1.78
N LEU A 63 -2.76 -3.04 -0.56
CA LEU A 63 -1.58 -2.56 0.14
C LEU A 63 -1.54 -3.10 1.56
N VAL A 64 -0.34 -3.20 2.12
CA VAL A 64 -0.14 -3.33 3.56
C VAL A 64 0.57 -2.10 4.10
N VAL A 65 0.14 -1.70 5.30
CA VAL A 65 0.61 -0.50 5.97
C VAL A 65 1.10 -0.89 7.35
N TYR A 66 2.34 -0.53 7.68
CA TYR A 66 2.84 -0.66 9.04
C TYR A 66 2.44 0.60 9.81
N LEU A 67 1.57 0.43 10.79
CA LEU A 67 1.15 1.49 11.71
C LEU A 67 1.95 1.36 13.01
N GLY A 68 2.40 2.48 13.56
CA GLY A 68 2.87 2.53 14.95
C GLY A 68 1.71 2.55 15.93
N SER A 69 2.02 2.56 17.22
CA SER A 69 1.04 2.49 18.32
C SER A 69 0.11 3.70 18.42
N GLU A 70 0.42 4.80 17.75
CA GLU A 70 -0.38 6.04 17.72
C GLU A 70 -1.03 6.25 16.34
N GLY A 71 -1.12 5.19 15.52
CA GLY A 71 -1.70 5.25 14.17
C GLY A 71 -0.81 5.92 13.13
N GLN A 72 0.45 6.23 13.47
CA GLN A 72 1.40 6.82 12.52
C GLN A 72 1.82 5.81 11.45
N VAL A 73 1.74 6.21 10.18
CA VAL A 73 2.18 5.39 9.05
C VAL A 73 3.70 5.36 8.97
N ARG A 74 4.31 4.17 9.09
CA ARG A 74 5.76 3.98 9.02
C ARG A 74 6.23 3.35 7.71
N ARG A 75 5.39 2.53 7.08
CA ARG A 75 5.69 1.87 5.81
C ARG A 75 4.41 1.54 5.06
N ILE A 76 4.46 1.61 3.73
CA ILE A 76 3.41 1.16 2.83
C ILE A 76 4.06 0.22 1.80
N VAL A 77 3.44 -0.91 1.53
CA VAL A 77 3.87 -1.86 0.50
C VAL A 77 2.66 -2.23 -0.34
N PRO A 78 2.62 -1.84 -1.63
CA PRO A 78 1.59 -2.30 -2.55
C PRO A 78 1.85 -3.74 -2.98
N ARG A 79 0.79 -4.48 -3.30
CA ARG A 79 0.88 -5.74 -4.03
C ARG A 79 1.23 -5.40 -5.47
N ALA A 80 2.20 -6.13 -6.03
CA ALA A 80 2.51 -5.99 -7.43
C ALA A 80 1.29 -6.37 -8.28
N ILE A 81 0.87 -5.45 -9.13
CA ILE A 81 -0.16 -5.63 -10.16
C ILE A 81 0.44 -5.52 -11.56
N ASP A 82 1.77 -5.52 -11.67
CA ASP A 82 2.49 -5.29 -12.93
C ASP A 82 2.20 -3.89 -13.52
N CYS A 83 2.06 -2.89 -12.64
CA CYS A 83 1.96 -1.49 -13.05
C CYS A 83 2.67 -0.57 -12.05
N PRO A 84 4.02 -0.47 -12.11
CA PRO A 84 4.83 0.21 -11.11
C PRO A 84 4.41 1.66 -10.84
N THR A 85 4.00 2.40 -11.87
CA THR A 85 3.53 3.79 -11.72
C THR A 85 2.25 3.86 -10.88
N VAL A 86 1.29 2.97 -11.15
CA VAL A 86 0.01 2.91 -10.42
C VAL A 86 0.21 2.41 -9.00
N GLU A 87 1.12 1.45 -8.78
CA GLU A 87 1.49 0.95 -7.45
C GLU A 87 2.09 2.05 -6.56
N GLN A 88 3.01 2.85 -7.12
CA GLN A 88 3.59 4.00 -6.42
C GLN A 88 2.55 5.09 -6.17
N TYR A 89 1.70 5.37 -7.16
CA TYR A 89 0.63 6.35 -7.02
C TYR A 89 -0.37 5.97 -5.93
N ALA A 90 -0.83 4.71 -5.92
CA ALA A 90 -1.68 4.16 -4.88
C ALA A 90 -1.03 4.27 -3.49
N SER A 91 0.27 3.98 -3.38
CA SER A 91 1.00 4.12 -2.11
C SER A 91 0.99 5.56 -1.59
N GLY A 92 1.17 6.55 -2.47
CA GLY A 92 1.07 7.97 -2.13
C GLY A 92 -0.33 8.41 -1.72
N LEU A 93 -1.36 7.91 -2.42
CA LEU A 93 -2.77 8.15 -2.08
C LEU A 93 -3.14 7.53 -0.74
N THR A 94 -2.71 6.30 -0.46
CA THR A 94 -2.88 5.65 0.85
C THR A 94 -2.24 6.51 1.94
N LEU A 95 -0.99 6.97 1.78
CA LEU A 95 -0.36 7.83 2.77
C LEU A 95 -1.18 9.11 3.05
N ARG A 96 -1.68 9.75 2.00
CA ARG A 96 -2.55 10.93 2.12
C ARG A 96 -3.86 10.61 2.84
N ALA A 97 -4.52 9.51 2.46
CA ALA A 97 -5.81 9.10 3.01
C ALA A 97 -5.73 8.69 4.48
N LEU A 98 -4.58 8.19 4.94
CA LEU A 98 -4.35 7.78 6.32
C LEU A 98 -3.91 8.92 7.25
N ARG A 99 -3.31 9.99 6.71
CA ARG A 99 -2.80 11.10 7.51
C ARG A 99 -3.93 11.78 8.31
N GLY A 100 -3.90 11.64 9.63
CA GLY A 100 -4.91 12.20 10.53
C GLY A 100 -6.27 11.51 10.45
N ASN A 101 -6.35 10.33 9.83
CA ASN A 101 -7.62 9.63 9.58
C ASN A 101 -7.59 8.16 10.03
N VAL A 102 -6.49 7.71 10.63
CA VAL A 102 -6.39 6.41 11.31
C VAL A 102 -7.08 6.52 12.67
N ALA A 103 -8.06 5.64 12.93
CA ALA A 103 -8.70 5.52 14.23
C ALA A 103 -7.81 4.74 15.22
N ASP A 104 -8.25 4.54 16.45
CA ASP A 104 -7.48 3.83 17.47
C ASP A 104 -7.02 2.45 16.99
N VAL A 105 -5.70 2.22 17.03
CA VAL A 105 -5.08 0.96 16.66
C VAL A 105 -4.82 0.11 17.91
N PRO A 106 -5.18 -1.19 17.91
CA PRO A 106 -4.97 -2.04 19.08
C PRO A 106 -3.48 -2.31 19.38
N ALA A 107 -2.63 -2.30 18.34
CA ALA A 107 -1.19 -2.48 18.46
C ALA A 107 -0.46 -1.90 17.24
N ALA A 108 0.82 -1.57 17.42
CA ALA A 108 1.71 -1.34 16.27
C ALA A 108 1.84 -2.64 15.46
N GLY A 109 1.76 -2.54 14.13
CA GLY A 109 1.81 -3.72 13.29
C GLY A 109 1.39 -3.49 11.84
N TRP A 110 1.30 -4.58 11.11
CA TRP A 110 0.84 -4.60 9.73
C TRP A 110 -0.68 -4.65 9.66
N TYR A 111 -1.24 -3.80 8.82
CA TYR A 111 -2.65 -3.74 8.49
C TYR A 111 -2.82 -3.76 6.98
N ARG A 112 -3.95 -4.29 6.50
CA ARG A 112 -4.29 -4.27 5.08
C ARG A 112 -5.11 -3.04 4.72
N SER A 113 -4.91 -2.55 3.51
CA SER A 113 -5.66 -1.47 2.88
C SER A 113 -5.87 -1.80 1.41
N SER A 114 -6.82 -1.14 0.76
CA SER A 114 -7.01 -1.27 -0.68
C SER A 114 -7.52 0.04 -1.26
N ILE A 115 -7.17 0.31 -2.51
CA ILE A 115 -7.72 1.41 -3.31
C ILE A 115 -8.23 0.83 -4.61
N THR A 116 -9.48 1.16 -4.95
CA THR A 116 -10.10 0.77 -6.20
C THR A 116 -10.25 2.02 -7.09
N PHE A 117 -9.73 1.94 -8.31
CA PHE A 117 -9.91 2.92 -9.36
C PHE A 117 -10.89 2.32 -10.38
N ASP A 118 -11.98 3.04 -10.69
CA ASP A 118 -13.05 2.55 -11.56
C ASP A 118 -13.56 3.67 -12.47
N TRP A 119 -13.62 3.43 -13.78
CA TRP A 119 -13.99 4.43 -14.78
C TRP A 119 -15.02 3.90 -15.80
N PRO A 120 -15.81 4.78 -16.44
CA PRO A 120 -16.88 4.37 -17.36
C PRO A 120 -16.40 3.73 -18.67
#